data_AF-A0A1H0ADP1-F1
#
_entry.id   AF-A0A1H0ADP1-F1
#
_cell.length_a   1.000
_cell.length_b   1.000
_cell.length_c   1.000
_cell.angle_alpha   90.00
_cell.angle_beta   90.00
_cell.angle_gamma   90.00
#
_symmetry.space_group_name_H-M   'P 1'
#
loop_
_entity.id
_entity.type
_entity.pdbx_description
1 polymer ?
#
loop_
_entity_poly.entity_id
_entity_poly.type
_entity_poly.pdbx_seq_one_letter_code
_entity_poly.pdbx_strand_id
1 'polypeptide(L)'
;MASLEYLGMLPFLLLIALAGIQLGIVAYCGSQAATAARTAARTAGEAGQYGGPAAGRAAGRAAVSGWVKPAIDYPREDPGSITASATVRVPSVLPGVHLFKPIHRDATMPKEDTP
;
A
#
# COMPACT_ATOMS: atom_id res chain seq x y z
N MET A 1 38.51 26.28 17.27
CA MET A 1 38.55 25.48 16.03
C MET A 1 37.63 24.24 16.07
N ALA A 2 36.74 24.07 17.06
CA ALA A 2 35.87 22.88 17.18
C ALA A 2 34.48 23.04 16.52
N SER A 3 34.10 24.23 16.06
CA SER A 3 32.77 24.49 15.49
C SER A 3 32.59 23.94 14.07
N LEU A 4 33.69 23.73 13.33
CA LEU A 4 33.65 23.29 11.93
C LEU A 4 33.49 21.77 11.79
N GLU A 5 34.04 20.97 12.72
CA GLU A 5 33.95 19.50 12.69
C GLU A 5 32.54 19.00 13.01
N TYR A 6 31.84 19.66 13.95
CA TYR A 6 30.44 19.36 14.26
C TYR A 6 29.48 19.69 13.10
N LEU A 7 29.83 20.69 12.29
CA LEU A 7 29.08 21.05 11.10
C LEU A 7 29.15 19.95 10.02
N GLY A 8 30.17 19.09 10.06
CA GLY A 8 30.25 17.90 9.21
C GLY A 8 29.35 16.74 9.68
N MET A 9 29.08 16.63 10.99
CA MET A 9 28.19 15.59 11.54
C MET A 9 26.71 15.93 11.40
N LEU A 10 26.35 17.21 11.49
CA LEU A 10 24.96 17.67 11.33
C LEU A 10 24.29 17.17 10.03
N PRO A 11 24.88 17.33 8.83
CA PRO A 11 24.27 16.81 7.60
C PRO A 11 24.18 15.28 7.60
N PHE A 12 25.14 14.57 8.21
CA PHE A 12 25.08 13.11 8.33
C PHE A 12 23.92 12.65 9.23
N LEU A 13 23.72 13.31 10.37
CA LEU A 13 22.58 13.05 11.26
C LEU A 13 21.25 13.36 10.57
N LEU A 14 21.17 14.44 9.79
CA LEU A 14 19.99 14.75 8.97
C LEU A 14 19.71 13.67 7.92
N LEU A 15 20.74 13.15 7.26
CA LEU A 15 20.58 12.05 6.30
C LEU A 15 20.06 10.77 6.98
N ILE A 16 20.56 10.45 8.17
CA ILE A 16 20.06 9.31 8.96
C ILE A 16 18.61 9.53 9.39
N ALA A 17 18.29 10.72 9.90
CA ALA A 17 16.92 11.07 10.30
C ALA A 17 15.97 10.96 9.11
N LEU A 18 16.38 11.46 7.94
CA LEU A 18 15.61 11.37 6.70
C LEU A 18 15.45 9.93 6.23
N ALA A 19 16.49 9.11 6.32
CA ALA A 19 16.41 7.68 6.02
C ALA A 19 15.41 6.97 6.95
N GLY A 20 15.42 7.29 8.25
CA GLY A 20 14.44 6.80 9.22
C GLY A 20 13.00 7.18 8.84
N ILE A 21 12.76 8.45 8.48
CA ILE A 21 11.46 8.93 8.00
C ILE A 21 11.02 8.17 6.74
N GLN A 22 11.94 7.98 5.78
CA GLN A 22 11.65 7.28 4.54
C GLN A 22 11.28 5.80 4.80
N LEU A 23 11.97 5.13 5.72
CA LEU A 23 11.62 3.77 6.16
C LEU A 23 10.25 3.72 6.86
N GLY A 24 9.92 4.72 7.68
CA GLY A 24 8.60 4.85 8.30
C GLY A 24 7.48 4.98 7.28
N ILE A 25 7.68 5.77 6.23
CA ILE A 25 6.72 5.94 5.12
C ILE A 25 6.55 4.63 4.34
N VAL A 26 7.64 3.89 4.08
CA VAL A 26 7.58 2.56 3.43
C VAL A 26 6.73 1.60 4.26
N ALA A 27 6.98 1.52 5.56
CA ALA A 27 6.21 0.67 6.46
C ALA A 27 4.71 1.04 6.49
N TYR A 28 4.41 2.35 6.54
CA TYR A 28 3.04 2.86 6.48
C TYR A 28 2.34 2.56 5.14
N CYS A 29 3.04 2.68 4.01
CA CYS A 29 2.48 2.30 2.71
C CYS A 29 2.20 0.79 2.63
N GLY A 30 3.07 -0.03 3.22
CA GLY A 30 2.89 -1.48 3.28
C GLY A 30 1.67 -1.88 4.12
N SER A 31 1.45 -1.23 5.27
CA SER A 31 0.25 -1.47 6.09
C SER A 31 -1.02 -1.04 5.36
N GLN A 32 -0.99 0.10 4.66
CA GLN A 32 -2.14 0.53 3.84
C GLN A 32 -2.43 -0.40 2.67
N ALA A 33 -1.40 -0.94 1.99
CA ALA A 33 -1.59 -1.93 0.94
C ALA A 33 -2.28 -3.21 1.47
N ALA A 34 -1.88 -3.69 2.65
CA ALA A 34 -2.51 -4.84 3.28
C ALA A 34 -3.98 -4.59 3.64
N THR A 35 -4.29 -3.42 4.20
CA THR A 35 -5.67 -3.01 4.49
C THR A 35 -6.51 -2.92 3.22
N ALA A 36 -5.99 -2.28 2.17
CA ALA A 36 -6.67 -2.19 0.87
C ALA A 36 -6.94 -3.58 0.27
N ALA A 37 -5.95 -4.48 0.26
CA ALA A 37 -6.09 -5.83 -0.28
C ALA A 37 -7.16 -6.62 0.48
N ARG A 38 -7.13 -6.57 1.82
CA ARG A 38 -8.09 -7.30 2.66
C ARG A 38 -9.51 -6.77 2.51
N THR A 39 -9.69 -5.45 2.47
CA THR A 39 -11.02 -4.85 2.26
C THR A 39 -11.52 -5.16 0.85
N ALA A 40 -10.66 -5.02 -0.17
CA ALA A 40 -11.02 -5.32 -1.55
C ALA A 40 -11.42 -6.78 -1.76
N ALA A 41 -10.68 -7.72 -1.17
CA ALA A 41 -10.99 -9.15 -1.25
C ALA A 41 -12.32 -9.49 -0.57
N ARG A 42 -12.63 -8.82 0.56
CA ARG A 42 -13.89 -9.02 1.27
C ARG A 42 -15.10 -8.68 0.44
N THR A 43 -15.15 -7.43 0.00
CA THR A 43 -16.25 -6.90 -0.82
C THR A 43 -16.32 -7.54 -2.19
N ALA A 44 -15.21 -8.05 -2.72
CA ALA A 44 -15.25 -8.76 -4.00
C ALA A 44 -15.73 -10.21 -3.87
N GLY A 45 -15.63 -10.80 -2.66
CA GLY A 45 -16.14 -12.14 -2.36
C GLY A 45 -17.63 -12.19 -2.00
N GLU A 46 -18.24 -11.03 -1.69
CA GLU A 46 -19.68 -10.91 -1.42
C GLU A 46 -20.53 -11.21 -2.68
N ALA A 47 -21.69 -11.82 -2.46
CA ALA A 47 -22.68 -12.09 -3.50
C ALA A 47 -23.67 -10.91 -3.70
N GLY A 48 -24.21 -10.77 -4.90
CA GLY A 48 -25.24 -9.77 -5.24
C GLY A 48 -24.69 -8.43 -5.79
N GLN A 49 -25.57 -7.43 -5.90
CA GLN A 49 -25.28 -6.16 -6.60
C GLN A 49 -24.21 -5.28 -5.94
N TYR A 50 -23.92 -5.51 -4.67
CA TYR A 50 -22.91 -4.79 -3.89
C TYR A 50 -21.55 -5.52 -3.84
N GLY A 51 -21.48 -6.73 -4.41
CA GLY A 51 -20.30 -7.56 -4.46
C GLY A 51 -19.50 -7.45 -5.76
N GLY A 52 -18.46 -8.28 -5.87
CA GLY A 52 -17.65 -8.43 -7.08
C GLY A 52 -16.49 -7.44 -7.25
N PRO A 53 -15.66 -7.63 -8.30
CA PRO A 53 -14.38 -6.94 -8.45
C PRO A 53 -14.48 -5.41 -8.49
N ALA A 54 -15.54 -4.87 -9.10
CA ALA A 54 -15.74 -3.42 -9.21
C ALA A 54 -16.04 -2.78 -7.85
N ALA A 55 -16.94 -3.39 -7.06
CA ALA A 55 -17.26 -2.94 -5.71
C ALA A 55 -16.04 -3.06 -4.79
N GLY A 56 -15.28 -4.15 -4.90
CA GLY A 56 -14.08 -4.31 -4.08
C GLY A 56 -12.93 -3.39 -4.42
N ARG A 57 -12.79 -2.99 -5.69
CA ARG A 57 -11.84 -1.95 -6.09
C ARG A 57 -12.18 -0.60 -5.46
N ALA A 58 -13.46 -0.24 -5.43
CA ALA A 58 -13.92 0.99 -4.80
C ALA A 58 -13.74 0.95 -3.27
N ALA A 59 -14.13 -0.15 -2.63
CA ALA A 59 -14.03 -0.34 -1.19
C ALA A 59 -12.58 -0.36 -0.69
N GLY A 60 -11.69 -1.10 -1.35
CA GLY A 60 -10.27 -1.13 -0.98
C GLY A 60 -9.58 0.22 -1.18
N ARG A 61 -10.02 1.03 -2.15
CA ARG A 61 -9.51 2.40 -2.36
C ARG A 61 -10.04 3.39 -1.33
N ALA A 62 -11.29 3.22 -0.89
CA ALA A 62 -11.89 4.03 0.18
C ALA A 62 -11.34 3.67 1.57
N ALA A 63 -10.83 2.44 1.75
CA ALA A 63 -10.31 1.94 3.01
C ALA A 63 -8.93 2.52 3.40
N VAL A 64 -8.29 3.28 2.52
CA VAL A 64 -6.97 3.88 2.75
C VAL A 64 -7.04 5.39 2.67
N SER A 65 -6.03 6.06 3.23
CA SER A 65 -5.98 7.52 3.30
C SER A 65 -5.94 8.14 1.89
N GLY A 66 -6.63 9.26 1.68
CA GLY A 66 -6.76 9.89 0.36
C GLY A 66 -5.45 10.34 -0.29
N TRP A 67 -4.37 10.48 0.50
CA TRP A 67 -3.02 10.69 -0.01
C TRP A 67 -2.50 9.42 -0.71
N VAL A 68 -2.77 8.25 -0.14
CA VAL A 68 -2.34 6.97 -0.69
C VAL A 68 -3.35 6.48 -1.73
N LYS A 69 -2.91 6.42 -2.98
CA LYS A 69 -3.72 5.95 -4.11
C LYS A 69 -3.32 4.51 -4.46
N PRO A 70 -3.94 3.48 -3.85
CA PRO A 70 -3.65 2.10 -4.17
C PRO A 70 -4.21 1.78 -5.56
N ALA A 71 -3.44 1.05 -6.36
CA ALA A 71 -3.95 0.36 -7.53
C ALA A 71 -4.38 -1.04 -7.08
N ILE A 72 -5.67 -1.33 -7.18
CA ILE A 72 -6.22 -2.65 -6.88
C ILE A 72 -6.53 -3.36 -8.19
N ASP A 73 -6.08 -4.61 -8.27
CA ASP A 73 -6.22 -5.52 -9.39
C ASP A 73 -6.72 -6.89 -8.90
N TYR A 74 -7.22 -7.72 -9.81
CA TYR A 74 -7.75 -9.05 -9.50
C TYR A 74 -7.08 -10.07 -10.44
N PRO A 75 -5.83 -10.46 -10.16
CA PRO A 75 -5.04 -11.28 -11.08
C PRO A 75 -5.57 -12.72 -11.21
N ARG A 76 -6.41 -13.17 -10.27
CA ARG A 76 -7.04 -14.48 -10.32
C ARG A 76 -8.46 -14.43 -9.75
N GLU A 77 -9.40 -14.90 -10.56
CA GLU A 77 -10.79 -15.12 -10.18
C GLU A 77 -11.14 -16.58 -10.50
N ASP A 78 -11.28 -17.39 -9.46
CA ASP A 78 -11.70 -18.78 -9.56
C ASP A 78 -13.19 -18.89 -9.18
N PRO A 79 -13.91 -19.95 -9.61
CA PRO A 79 -15.34 -20.11 -9.34
C PRO A 79 -15.72 -20.02 -7.85
N GLY A 80 -14.83 -20.45 -6.95
CA GLY A 80 -15.03 -20.43 -5.49
C GLY A 80 -14.10 -19.50 -4.71
N SER A 81 -13.25 -18.71 -5.37
CA SER A 81 -12.34 -17.79 -4.67
C SER A 81 -11.90 -16.61 -5.53
N ILE A 82 -11.72 -15.45 -4.90
CA ILE A 82 -11.23 -14.23 -5.53
C ILE A 82 -9.93 -13.78 -4.88
N THR A 83 -8.92 -13.47 -5.70
CA THR A 83 -7.66 -12.89 -5.23
C THR A 83 -7.60 -11.41 -5.59
N ALA A 84 -7.57 -10.55 -4.57
CA ALA A 84 -7.34 -9.12 -4.73
C ALA A 84 -5.85 -8.80 -4.52
N SER A 85 -5.27 -8.05 -5.44
CA SER A 85 -3.90 -7.54 -5.35
C SER A 85 -3.92 -6.02 -5.17
N ALA A 86 -3.37 -5.50 -4.08
CA ALA A 86 -3.25 -4.07 -3.83
C ALA A 86 -1.80 -3.62 -3.98
N THR A 87 -1.60 -2.63 -4.83
CA THR A 87 -0.30 -2.00 -5.10
C THR A 87 -0.31 -0.57 -4.61
N VAL A 88 0.57 -0.23 -3.66
CA VAL A 88 0.75 1.14 -3.16
C VAL A 88 2.10 1.69 -3.59
N ARG A 89 2.09 2.87 -4.20
CA ARG A 89 3.33 3.60 -4.50
C ARG A 89 3.82 4.33 -3.25
N VAL A 90 5.08 4.09 -2.90
CA VAL A 90 5.76 4.81 -1.82
C VAL A 90 6.16 6.20 -2.33
N PRO A 91 5.73 7.29 -1.68
CA PRO A 91 6.20 8.62 -2.02
C PRO A 91 7.67 8.77 -1.61
N SER A 92 8.49 9.37 -2.48
CA SER A 92 9.87 9.72 -2.14
C SER A 92 9.89 11.07 -1.45
N VAL A 93 10.57 11.16 -0.31
CA VAL A 93 10.76 12.43 0.43
C VAL A 93 11.91 13.23 -0.19
N LEU A 94 12.82 12.57 -0.89
CA LEU A 94 13.91 13.22 -1.62
C LEU A 94 13.46 13.54 -3.07
N PRO A 95 13.39 14.82 -3.46
CA PRO A 95 12.99 15.21 -4.80
C PRO A 95 14.00 14.67 -5.83
N GLY A 96 13.51 13.89 -6.81
CA GLY A 96 14.32 13.37 -7.91
C GLY A 96 14.94 11.98 -7.72
N VAL A 97 14.80 11.34 -6.54
CA VAL A 97 15.28 9.97 -6.32
C VAL A 97 14.12 9.04 -5.97
N HIS A 98 13.87 8.04 -6.80
CA HIS A 98 12.90 6.98 -6.53
C HIS A 98 13.61 5.76 -5.95
N LEU A 99 13.95 5.80 -4.65
CA LEU A 99 14.70 4.70 -4.02
C LEU A 99 13.88 3.41 -3.87
N PHE A 100 12.55 3.51 -3.77
CA PHE A 100 11.71 2.38 -3.40
C PHE A 100 10.74 2.00 -4.52
N LYS A 101 10.72 0.70 -4.83
CA LYS A 101 9.74 0.10 -5.73
C LYS A 101 8.34 0.15 -5.08
N PRO A 102 7.25 0.14 -5.89
CA PRO A 102 5.90 -0.01 -5.37
C PRO A 102 5.77 -1.25 -4.49
N ILE A 103 4.96 -1.17 -3.44
CA ILE A 103 4.69 -2.30 -2.54
C ILE A 103 3.45 -3.03 -3.05
N HIS A 104 3.57 -4.34 -3.21
CA HIS A 104 2.50 -5.23 -3.67
C HIS A 104 2.06 -6.14 -2.52
N ARG A 105 0.75 -6.30 -2.34
CA ARG A 105 0.15 -7.24 -1.37
C ARG A 105 -1.06 -7.92 -1.95
N ASP A 106 -1.09 -9.24 -1.81
CA ASP A 106 -2.17 -10.09 -2.29
C ASP A 106 -3.01 -10.60 -1.12
N ALA A 107 -4.32 -10.68 -1.34
CA ALA A 107 -5.28 -11.27 -0.41
C ALA A 107 -6.26 -12.15 -1.19
N THR A 108 -6.28 -13.44 -0.89
CA THR A 108 -7.23 -14.41 -1.45
C THR A 108 -8.38 -14.62 -0.47
N MET A 109 -9.62 -14.60 -0.97
CA MET A 109 -10.81 -14.88 -0.17
C MET A 109 -11.75 -15.85 -0.90
N PRO A 110 -12.39 -16.79 -0.18
CA PRO A 110 -13.45 -17.62 -0.77
C PRO A 110 -14.61 -16.74 -1.25
N LYS A 111 -15.22 -17.14 -2.36
CA LYS A 111 -16.42 -16.49 -2.90
C LYS A 111 -17.64 -17.08 -2.18
N GLU A 112 -18.59 -16.25 -1.78
CA GLU A 112 -19.84 -16.77 -1.21
C GLU A 112 -20.64 -17.46 -2.33
N ASP A 113 -20.82 -18.78 -2.18
CA ASP A 113 -21.65 -19.58 -3.06
C ASP A 113 -23.11 -19.35 -2.66
N THR A 114 -23.86 -18.61 -3.47
CA THR A 114 -25.31 -18.49 -3.27
C THR A 114 -25.99 -19.60 -4.07
N PRO A 115 -26.80 -20.48 -3.44
CA PRO A 115 -27.62 -21.46 -4.15
C PRO A 115 -28.74 -20.82 -4.97
#